data_AF-A0A0G0ZIB3-F1
#
_entry.id   AF-A0A0G0ZIB3-F1
#
_cell.length_a   1.000
_cell.length_b   1.000
_cell.length_c   1.000
_cell.angle_alpha   90.00
_cell.angle_beta   90.00
_cell.angle_gamma   90.00
#
_symmetry.space_group_name_H-M   'P 1'
#
loop_
_entity.id
_entity.type
_entity.pdbx_description
1 polymer ?
#
loop_
_entity_poly.entity_id
_entity_poly.type
_entity_poly.pdbx_seq_one_letter_code
_entity_poly.pdbx_strand_id
1 'polypeptide(L)'
;MEGLVKCSRYAFGPNRLHYCGPDANKEIYDYIADNKSDLGLKKLLEQFETMYPYLRRIAESNGIRDPFDIRVVEAYWIGNRLLENVTQKELFRHLSEVHNLKKKLNAKSFSRLSDILESGGIPHHSFHVFAIWKRTGHEEKEHTIESIDSCRISWGRVMEVSGPTVTVERKQLVILNNKLAFSEPQNQRFTRTLDASDDIEGIESGNIVTIHWGVLCEAINETKVKMLERYTLQSMNLVNRML
;
A
#
# COMPACT_ATOMS: atom_id res chain seq x y z
N MET A 1 13.67 -9.83 9.99
CA MET A 1 13.53 -10.64 8.77
C MET A 1 12.08 -10.82 8.36
N GLU A 2 11.15 -11.08 9.29
CA GLU A 2 9.69 -11.09 9.03
C GLU A 2 9.17 -9.86 8.26
N GLY A 3 9.71 -8.67 8.55
CA GLY A 3 9.33 -7.45 7.82
C GLY A 3 9.63 -7.49 6.32
N LEU A 4 10.67 -8.21 5.87
CA LEU A 4 10.96 -8.39 4.44
C LEU A 4 9.87 -9.23 3.76
N VAL A 5 9.47 -10.35 4.35
CA VAL A 5 8.41 -11.22 3.80
C VAL A 5 7.07 -10.50 3.81
N LYS A 6 6.74 -9.79 4.89
CA LYS A 6 5.53 -8.97 4.91
C LYS A 6 5.55 -7.91 3.82
N CYS A 7 6.67 -7.22 3.67
CA CYS A 7 6.82 -6.18 2.67
C CYS A 7 6.69 -6.73 1.25
N SER A 8 7.22 -7.92 0.97
CA SER A 8 7.09 -8.55 -0.35
C SER A 8 5.66 -8.95 -0.67
N ARG A 9 4.88 -9.44 0.29
CA ARG A 9 3.44 -9.76 0.10
C ARG A 9 2.63 -8.55 -0.42
N TYR A 10 2.93 -7.36 0.07
CA TYR A 10 2.32 -6.12 -0.44
C TYR A 10 2.97 -5.62 -1.75
N ALA A 11 4.28 -5.74 -1.90
CA ALA A 11 4.99 -5.24 -3.08
C ALA A 11 4.78 -6.09 -4.34
N PHE A 12 4.42 -7.37 -4.21
CA PHE A 12 4.30 -8.33 -5.30
C PHE A 12 3.23 -7.98 -6.32
N GLY A 13 2.01 -7.61 -5.88
CA GLY A 13 0.89 -7.28 -6.75
C GLY A 13 1.22 -6.27 -7.87
N PRO A 14 1.70 -5.05 -7.54
CA PRO A 14 2.09 -4.07 -8.57
C PRO A 14 3.34 -4.49 -9.33
N ASN A 15 4.26 -5.25 -8.72
CA ASN A 15 5.49 -5.70 -9.37
C ASN A 15 5.22 -6.73 -10.46
N ARG A 16 4.33 -7.70 -10.21
CA ARG A 16 3.82 -8.65 -11.21
C ARG A 16 3.17 -7.97 -12.40
N LEU A 17 2.59 -6.79 -12.19
CA LEU A 17 2.00 -5.96 -13.25
C LEU A 17 3.00 -4.99 -13.89
N HIS A 18 4.29 -5.08 -13.53
CA HIS A 18 5.39 -4.20 -13.95
C HIS A 18 5.17 -2.71 -13.63
N TYR A 19 4.32 -2.39 -12.66
CA TYR A 19 4.03 -1.00 -12.28
C TYR A 19 5.11 -0.41 -11.36
N CYS A 20 5.73 -1.21 -10.51
CA CYS A 20 6.75 -0.77 -9.55
C CYS A 20 7.74 -1.90 -9.20
N GLY A 21 8.96 -1.52 -8.82
CA GLY A 21 10.00 -2.46 -8.41
C GLY A 21 10.80 -3.05 -9.58
N PRO A 22 11.79 -3.91 -9.28
CA PRO A 22 12.67 -4.49 -10.29
C PRO A 22 11.94 -5.50 -11.19
N ASP A 23 12.51 -5.80 -12.36
CA ASP A 23 12.04 -6.90 -13.22
C ASP A 23 12.46 -8.27 -12.66
N ALA A 24 11.89 -8.61 -11.49
CA ALA A 24 12.22 -9.80 -10.70
C ALA A 24 10.98 -10.33 -9.97
N ASN A 25 9.82 -10.29 -10.62
CA ASN A 25 8.55 -10.67 -10.01
C ASN A 25 8.51 -12.16 -9.62
N LYS A 26 9.18 -13.02 -10.39
CA LYS A 26 9.29 -14.45 -10.11
C LYS A 26 10.11 -14.70 -8.85
N GLU A 27 11.26 -14.04 -8.72
CA GLU A 27 12.12 -14.16 -7.55
C GLU A 27 11.40 -13.67 -6.29
N ILE A 28 10.67 -12.54 -6.38
CA ILE A 28 9.86 -12.04 -5.27
C ILE A 28 8.77 -13.04 -4.90
N TYR A 29 8.12 -13.67 -5.89
CA TYR A 29 7.14 -14.72 -5.66
C TYR A 29 7.75 -15.92 -4.93
N ASP A 30 8.91 -16.40 -5.37
CA ASP A 30 9.59 -17.56 -4.77
C ASP A 30 9.94 -17.30 -3.30
N TYR A 31 10.39 -16.08 -2.94
CA TYR A 31 10.59 -15.71 -1.53
C TYR A 31 9.30 -15.73 -0.70
N ILE A 32 8.17 -15.30 -1.28
CA ILE A 32 6.87 -15.32 -0.61
C ILE A 32 6.41 -16.76 -0.42
N ALA A 33 6.50 -17.58 -1.48
CA ALA A 33 6.07 -18.97 -1.48
C ALA A 33 6.84 -19.79 -0.43
N ASP A 34 8.15 -19.62 -0.37
CA ASP A 34 9.03 -20.32 0.57
C ASP A 34 9.02 -19.72 1.98
N ASN A 35 8.31 -18.61 2.20
CA ASN A 35 8.36 -17.82 3.45
C ASN A 35 9.82 -17.50 3.89
N LYS A 36 10.69 -17.22 2.92
CA LYS A 36 12.13 -16.98 3.13
C LYS A 36 12.45 -15.50 3.07
N SER A 37 13.46 -15.11 3.83
CA SER A 37 14.04 -13.77 3.73
C SER A 37 15.55 -13.80 3.96
N ASP A 38 16.26 -13.06 3.12
CA ASP A 38 17.71 -12.91 3.18
C ASP A 38 18.14 -11.54 2.60
N LEU A 39 19.45 -11.39 2.37
CA LEU A 39 20.00 -10.18 1.75
C LEU A 39 19.60 -10.04 0.27
N GLY A 40 19.27 -11.13 -0.42
CA GLY A 40 18.76 -11.12 -1.79
C GLY A 40 17.39 -10.45 -1.87
N LEU A 41 16.43 -10.92 -1.07
CA LEU A 41 15.11 -10.30 -0.98
C LEU A 41 15.19 -8.81 -0.60
N LYS A 42 16.07 -8.49 0.36
CA LYS A 42 16.33 -7.09 0.74
C LYS A 42 16.74 -6.26 -0.48
N LYS A 43 17.75 -6.68 -1.23
CA LYS A 43 18.23 -5.96 -2.43
C LYS A 43 17.15 -5.78 -3.50
N LEU A 44 16.23 -6.74 -3.64
CA LEU A 44 15.08 -6.61 -4.55
C LEU A 44 14.11 -5.52 -4.06
N LEU A 45 13.76 -5.55 -2.77
CA LEU A 45 12.82 -4.58 -2.19
C LEU A 45 13.38 -3.15 -2.14
N GLU A 46 14.70 -2.98 -2.03
CA GLU A 46 15.37 -1.68 -2.07
C GLU A 46 15.24 -0.97 -3.44
N GLN A 47 14.94 -1.71 -4.50
CA GLN A 47 14.76 -1.18 -5.85
C GLN A 47 13.34 -0.62 -6.10
N PHE A 48 12.42 -0.72 -5.13
CA PHE A 48 11.12 -0.08 -5.23
C PHE A 48 11.24 1.42 -4.96
N GLU A 49 11.41 2.21 -6.03
CA GLU A 49 11.68 3.66 -5.99
C GLU A 49 10.61 4.49 -5.27
N THR A 50 9.37 3.98 -5.20
CA THR A 50 8.31 4.62 -4.41
C THR A 50 8.30 4.11 -2.97
N MET A 51 8.19 2.81 -2.75
CA MET A 51 8.03 2.23 -1.42
C MET A 51 9.27 2.40 -0.52
N TYR A 52 10.45 2.03 -0.99
CA TYR A 52 11.64 1.96 -0.13
C TYR A 52 12.03 3.32 0.47
N PRO A 53 11.95 4.44 -0.28
CA PRO A 53 12.16 5.75 0.31
C PRO A 53 11.20 6.08 1.47
N TYR A 54 9.92 5.69 1.41
CA TYR A 54 8.99 5.90 2.54
C TYR A 54 9.41 5.09 3.75
N LEU A 55 9.77 3.82 3.56
CA LEU A 55 10.26 2.96 4.65
C LEU A 55 11.48 3.58 5.34
N ARG A 56 12.45 4.08 4.56
CA ARG A 56 13.61 4.80 5.13
C ARG A 56 13.20 6.03 5.91
N ARG A 57 12.32 6.88 5.36
CA ARG A 57 11.85 8.10 6.04
C ARG A 57 11.17 7.77 7.38
N ILE A 58 10.27 6.78 7.40
CA ILE A 58 9.58 6.36 8.63
C ILE A 58 10.60 5.81 9.64
N ALA A 59 11.54 4.97 9.20
CA ALA A 59 12.56 4.41 10.07
C ALA A 59 13.46 5.50 10.70
N GLU A 60 13.95 6.44 9.87
CA GLU A 60 14.78 7.57 10.29
C GLU A 60 14.10 8.43 11.36
N SER A 61 12.85 8.88 11.11
CA SER A 61 12.11 9.72 12.06
C SER A 61 11.75 8.99 13.37
N ASN A 62 11.91 7.67 13.41
CA ASN A 62 11.65 6.85 14.59
C ASN A 62 12.93 6.26 15.23
N GLY A 63 14.12 6.61 14.73
CA GLY A 63 15.38 6.08 15.23
C GLY A 63 15.56 4.57 15.02
N ILE A 64 14.85 4.00 14.03
CA ILE A 64 14.91 2.58 13.69
C ILE A 64 15.95 2.40 12.58
N ARG A 65 16.95 1.53 12.81
CA ARG A 65 18.06 1.32 11.88
C ARG A 65 17.66 0.58 10.61
N ASP A 66 16.75 -0.38 10.71
CA ASP A 66 16.31 -1.20 9.59
C ASP A 66 15.01 -0.65 8.99
N PRO A 67 15.02 -0.15 7.73
CA PRO A 67 13.80 0.25 7.04
C PRO A 67 12.79 -0.89 6.86
N PHE A 68 13.24 -2.14 6.90
CA PHE A 68 12.39 -3.32 6.83
C PHE A 68 12.05 -3.90 8.21
N ASP A 69 12.26 -3.15 9.30
CA ASP A 69 11.67 -3.48 10.60
C ASP A 69 10.15 -3.63 10.45
N ILE A 70 9.60 -4.70 11.01
CA ILE A 70 8.18 -5.06 10.85
C ILE A 70 7.25 -3.90 11.22
N ARG A 71 7.62 -3.08 12.20
CA ARG A 71 6.85 -1.92 12.64
C ARG A 71 6.84 -0.81 11.59
N VAL A 72 7.95 -0.63 10.87
CA VAL A 72 8.07 0.35 9.78
C VAL A 72 7.27 -0.11 8.56
N VAL A 73 7.39 -1.39 8.20
CA VAL A 73 6.62 -1.99 7.11
C VAL A 73 5.12 -1.91 7.38
N GLU A 74 4.70 -2.23 8.61
CA GLU A 74 3.30 -2.07 9.03
C GLU A 74 2.87 -0.60 9.01
N ALA A 75 3.72 0.33 9.45
CA ALA A 75 3.38 1.76 9.41
C ALA A 75 3.08 2.24 7.99
N TYR A 76 3.82 1.77 6.99
CA TYR A 76 3.62 2.20 5.61
C TYR A 76 2.38 1.57 4.96
N TRP A 77 2.16 0.26 5.14
CA TRP A 77 1.10 -0.48 4.44
C TRP A 77 -0.26 -0.50 5.16
N ILE A 78 -0.24 -0.54 6.50
CA ILE A 78 -1.43 -0.69 7.36
C ILE A 78 -1.64 0.53 8.25
N GLY A 79 -0.55 1.18 8.65
CA GLY A 79 -0.56 2.30 9.56
C GLY A 79 -0.42 1.92 11.02
N ASN A 80 0.36 2.72 11.75
CA ASN A 80 0.52 2.68 13.20
C ASN A 80 1.12 4.02 13.68
N ARG A 81 1.38 4.12 14.98
CA ARG A 81 1.92 5.33 15.64
C ARG A 81 3.25 5.86 15.09
N LEU A 82 4.04 5.07 14.36
CA LEU A 82 5.32 5.55 13.80
C LEU A 82 5.09 6.67 12.76
N LEU A 83 3.91 6.71 12.14
CA LEU A 83 3.53 7.77 11.20
C LEU A 83 3.44 9.15 11.87
N GLU A 84 3.15 9.20 13.17
CA GLU A 84 2.95 10.45 13.92
C GLU A 84 4.28 11.18 14.21
N ASN A 85 5.41 10.48 14.10
CA ASN A 85 6.74 11.03 14.33
C ASN A 85 7.38 11.65 13.06
N VAL A 86 6.73 11.50 11.89
CA VAL A 86 7.22 12.12 10.66
C VAL A 86 6.58 13.50 10.53
N THR A 87 7.40 14.55 10.58
CA THR A 87 6.91 15.93 10.49
C THR A 87 6.47 16.25 9.05
N GLN A 88 5.56 17.22 8.90
CA GLN A 88 5.11 17.69 7.58
C GLN A 88 6.28 18.20 6.73
N LYS A 89 7.26 18.86 7.35
CA LYS A 89 8.45 19.35 6.67
C LYS A 89 9.30 18.20 6.10
N GLU A 90 9.46 17.13 6.86
CA GLU A 90 10.20 15.95 6.40
C GLU A 90 9.45 15.22 5.28
N LEU A 91 8.12 15.08 5.39
CA LEU A 91 7.28 14.47 4.36
C LEU A 91 7.29 15.29 3.06
N PHE A 92 7.18 16.62 3.17
CA PHE A 92 7.26 17.51 2.02
C PHE A 92 8.62 17.40 1.32
N ARG A 93 9.72 17.44 2.07
CA ARG A 93 11.07 17.25 1.51
C ARG A 93 11.19 15.90 0.82
N HIS A 94 10.73 14.85 1.49
CA HIS A 94 10.73 13.49 0.97
C HIS A 94 10.01 13.38 -0.38
N LEU A 95 8.80 13.93 -0.49
CA LEU A 95 8.02 13.93 -1.73
C LEU A 95 8.62 14.80 -2.82
N SER A 96 9.06 16.01 -2.47
CA SER A 96 9.55 16.98 -3.44
C SER A 96 10.93 16.63 -4.00
N GLU A 97 11.85 16.15 -3.15
CA GLU A 97 13.25 15.88 -3.49
C GLU A 97 13.48 14.40 -3.78
N VAL A 98 13.07 13.49 -2.90
CA VAL A 98 13.37 12.05 -3.05
C VAL A 98 12.51 11.41 -4.13
N HIS A 99 11.20 11.69 -4.14
CA HIS A 99 10.31 11.24 -5.22
C HIS A 99 10.32 12.14 -6.46
N ASN A 100 11.11 13.22 -6.45
CA ASN A 100 11.23 14.18 -7.54
C ASN A 100 9.89 14.73 -8.05
N LEU A 101 8.87 14.84 -7.18
CA LEU A 101 7.53 15.23 -7.63
C LEU A 101 7.48 16.67 -8.18
N LYS A 102 8.41 17.54 -7.79
CA LYS A 102 8.58 18.88 -8.40
C LYS A 102 8.88 18.81 -9.90
N LYS A 103 9.57 17.76 -10.36
CA LYS A 103 9.90 17.56 -11.77
C LYS A 103 8.80 16.78 -12.52
N LYS A 104 8.09 15.88 -11.81
CA LYS A 104 7.05 15.01 -12.40
C LYS A 104 5.67 15.67 -12.52
N LEU A 105 5.40 16.68 -11.68
CA LEU A 105 4.14 17.41 -11.63
C LEU A 105 4.29 18.82 -12.19
N ASN A 106 3.24 19.32 -12.86
CA ASN A 106 3.16 20.74 -13.21
C ASN A 106 2.96 21.61 -11.97
N ALA A 107 3.23 22.92 -12.09
CA ALA A 107 3.17 23.87 -10.98
C ALA A 107 1.83 23.85 -10.23
N LYS A 108 0.70 23.79 -10.95
CA LYS A 108 -0.64 23.73 -10.35
C LYS A 108 -0.84 22.45 -9.52
N SER A 109 -0.45 21.30 -10.05
CA SER A 109 -0.57 20.01 -9.39
C SER A 109 0.35 19.90 -8.19
N PHE A 110 1.56 20.47 -8.28
CA PHE A 110 2.49 20.53 -7.17
C PHE A 110 2.01 21.47 -6.05
N SER A 111 1.43 22.63 -6.39
CA SER A 111 0.80 23.53 -5.42
C SER A 111 -0.32 22.82 -4.67
N ARG A 112 -1.24 22.17 -5.39
CA ARG A 112 -2.33 21.40 -4.78
C ARG A 112 -1.84 20.28 -3.86
N LEU A 113 -0.80 19.55 -4.26
CA LEU A 113 -0.17 18.53 -3.41
C LEU A 113 0.42 19.16 -2.14
N SER A 114 1.02 20.34 -2.24
CA SER A 114 1.56 21.09 -1.09
C SER A 114 0.44 21.48 -0.13
N ASP A 115 -0.69 21.99 -0.63
CA ASP A 115 -1.86 22.33 0.19
C ASP A 115 -2.45 21.10 0.92
N ILE A 116 -2.50 19.96 0.23
CA ILE A 116 -2.95 18.67 0.80
C ILE A 116 -2.00 18.21 1.91
N LEU A 117 -0.68 18.34 1.70
CA LEU A 117 0.33 17.97 2.69
C LEU A 117 0.22 18.83 3.94
N GLU A 118 0.16 20.16 3.78
CA GLU A 118 0.01 21.10 4.89
C GLU A 118 -1.28 20.87 5.69
N SER A 119 -2.32 20.34 5.05
CA SER A 119 -3.59 20.00 5.69
C SER A 119 -3.57 18.70 6.51
N GLY A 120 -2.45 17.97 6.56
CA GLY A 120 -2.26 16.79 7.42
C GLY A 120 -1.83 15.51 6.71
N GLY A 121 -0.98 15.64 5.69
CA GLY A 121 -0.43 14.48 4.98
C GLY A 121 0.38 13.55 5.88
N ILE A 122 0.47 12.28 5.50
CA ILE A 122 1.16 11.24 6.28
C ILE A 122 1.96 10.32 5.35
N PRO A 123 3.07 9.70 5.83
CA PRO A 123 3.86 8.78 5.02
C PRO A 123 3.23 7.37 4.93
N HIS A 124 1.92 7.30 4.68
CA HIS A 124 1.18 6.06 4.51
C HIS A 124 0.92 5.79 3.03
N HIS A 125 0.83 4.53 2.63
CA HIS A 125 0.61 4.16 1.23
C HIS A 125 -0.67 4.78 0.66
N SER A 126 -1.77 4.80 1.42
CA SER A 126 -3.03 5.45 0.98
C SER A 126 -2.87 6.94 0.67
N PHE A 127 -2.01 7.65 1.40
CA PHE A 127 -1.74 9.06 1.12
C PHE A 127 -1.07 9.22 -0.24
N HIS A 128 -0.06 8.38 -0.52
CA HIS A 128 0.60 8.37 -1.82
C HIS A 128 -0.42 8.09 -2.95
N VAL A 129 -1.23 7.05 -2.79
CA VAL A 129 -2.21 6.62 -3.79
C VAL A 129 -3.28 7.69 -4.07
N PHE A 130 -3.81 8.35 -3.04
CA PHE A 130 -4.87 9.34 -3.24
C PHE A 130 -4.36 10.72 -3.62
N ALA A 131 -3.26 11.19 -3.02
CA ALA A 131 -2.79 12.56 -3.22
C ALA A 131 -1.93 12.74 -4.48
N ILE A 132 -1.35 11.65 -5.01
CA ILE A 132 -0.49 11.67 -6.18
C ILE A 132 -1.24 11.00 -7.33
N TRP A 133 -2.00 11.82 -8.06
CA TRP A 133 -2.96 11.44 -9.13
C TRP A 133 -2.33 10.79 -10.37
N LYS A 134 -1.00 10.80 -10.45
CA LYS A 134 -0.23 10.06 -11.43
C LYS A 134 0.39 8.85 -10.75
N ARG A 135 0.20 7.67 -11.34
CA ARG A 135 0.94 6.49 -10.90
C ARG A 135 2.44 6.77 -11.04
N THR A 136 3.17 6.66 -9.95
CA THR A 136 4.64 6.76 -9.96
C THR A 136 5.24 5.36 -10.06
N GLY A 137 6.27 5.19 -10.90
CA GLY A 137 6.83 3.87 -11.25
C GLY A 137 7.25 3.83 -12.72
N HIS A 138 7.12 2.68 -13.38
CA HIS A 138 7.52 2.51 -14.79
C HIS A 138 6.56 3.13 -15.81
N GLU A 139 5.29 3.34 -15.44
CA GLU A 139 4.28 3.91 -16.34
C GLU A 139 3.55 5.10 -15.68
N GLU A 140 3.84 6.31 -16.15
CA GLU A 140 3.12 7.54 -15.78
C GLU A 140 1.79 7.65 -16.55
N LYS A 141 0.71 7.09 -16.02
CA LYS A 141 -0.67 7.23 -16.53
C LYS A 141 -1.56 7.91 -15.49
N GLU A 142 -2.60 8.62 -15.95
CA GLU A 142 -3.64 9.14 -15.06
C GLU A 142 -4.38 7.99 -14.39
N HIS A 143 -4.61 8.12 -13.09
CA HIS A 143 -5.33 7.13 -12.32
C HIS A 143 -6.83 7.12 -12.67
N THR A 144 -7.36 5.95 -13.05
CA THR A 144 -8.82 5.69 -13.01
C THR A 144 -9.24 5.31 -11.59
N ILE A 145 -10.52 5.42 -11.26
CA ILE A 145 -11.03 5.04 -9.93
C ILE A 145 -10.73 3.57 -9.60
N GLU A 146 -10.80 2.68 -10.59
CA GLU A 146 -10.49 1.26 -10.47
C GLU A 146 -9.00 1.04 -10.18
N SER A 147 -8.13 1.83 -10.81
CA SER A 147 -6.69 1.78 -10.55
C SER A 147 -6.35 2.27 -9.14
N ILE A 148 -7.04 3.29 -8.63
CA ILE A 148 -6.88 3.79 -7.26
C ILE A 148 -7.38 2.75 -6.27
N ASP A 149 -8.54 2.13 -6.52
CA ASP A 149 -9.10 1.06 -5.69
C ASP A 149 -8.18 -0.17 -5.63
N SER A 150 -7.53 -0.50 -6.75
CA SER A 150 -6.57 -1.60 -6.83
C SER A 150 -5.24 -1.29 -6.16
N CYS A 151 -4.81 -0.03 -6.18
CA CYS A 151 -3.53 0.41 -5.62
C CYS A 151 -3.61 0.71 -4.12
N ARG A 152 -4.74 1.20 -3.59
CA ARG A 152 -4.88 1.32 -2.13
C ARG A 152 -4.83 -0.07 -1.50
N ILE A 153 -4.35 -0.16 -0.26
CA ILE A 153 -4.53 -1.37 0.53
C ILE A 153 -6.00 -1.44 0.94
N SER A 154 -6.75 -2.30 0.27
CA SER A 154 -8.14 -2.59 0.61
C SER A 154 -8.22 -3.76 1.57
N TRP A 155 -9.38 -3.94 2.21
CA TRP A 155 -9.62 -5.04 3.13
C TRP A 155 -11.06 -5.54 3.00
N GLY A 156 -11.30 -6.77 3.41
CA GLY A 156 -12.64 -7.35 3.43
C GLY A 156 -12.70 -8.66 4.21
N ARG A 157 -13.92 -9.09 4.52
CA ARG A 157 -14.16 -10.34 5.25
C ARG A 157 -14.26 -11.51 4.27
N VAL A 158 -13.56 -12.59 4.55
CA VAL A 158 -13.65 -13.82 3.77
C VAL A 158 -15.00 -14.47 4.06
N MET A 159 -15.81 -14.62 3.03
CA MET A 159 -17.12 -15.25 3.12
C MET A 159 -17.02 -16.75 2.87
N GLU A 160 -16.21 -17.14 1.88
CA GLU A 160 -16.07 -18.52 1.42
C GLU A 160 -14.66 -18.78 0.90
N VAL A 161 -14.15 -19.98 1.16
CA VAL A 161 -12.93 -20.52 0.55
C VAL A 161 -13.29 -21.82 -0.16
N SER A 162 -13.12 -21.84 -1.48
CA SER A 162 -13.43 -22.98 -2.35
C SER A 162 -12.23 -23.28 -3.25
N GLY A 163 -11.41 -24.25 -2.83
CA GLY A 163 -10.15 -24.59 -3.49
C GLY A 163 -9.21 -23.38 -3.57
N PRO A 164 -8.78 -22.93 -4.76
CA PRO A 164 -7.95 -21.74 -4.93
C PRO A 164 -8.76 -20.43 -4.93
N THR A 165 -10.09 -20.49 -4.88
CA THR A 165 -10.93 -19.29 -4.94
C THR A 165 -11.33 -18.85 -3.53
N VAL A 166 -11.11 -17.57 -3.24
CA VAL A 166 -11.50 -16.92 -1.99
C VAL A 166 -12.51 -15.82 -2.33
N THR A 167 -13.72 -15.93 -1.81
CA THR A 167 -14.75 -14.88 -1.93
C THR A 167 -14.64 -13.95 -0.73
N VAL A 168 -14.41 -12.67 -0.99
CA VAL A 168 -14.24 -11.62 0.02
C VAL A 168 -15.32 -10.56 -0.15
N GLU A 169 -16.05 -10.27 0.93
CA GLU A 169 -16.94 -9.12 1.00
C GLU A 169 -16.12 -7.87 1.34
N ARG A 170 -16.03 -6.92 0.41
CA ARG A 170 -15.26 -5.68 0.58
C ARG A 170 -15.99 -4.47 0.03
N LYS A 171 -15.64 -3.29 0.54
CA LYS A 171 -16.06 -2.01 -0.04
C LYS A 171 -15.05 -1.57 -1.10
N GLN A 172 -15.53 -1.11 -2.25
CA GLN A 172 -14.73 -0.54 -3.33
C GLN A 172 -14.74 0.98 -3.26
N LEU A 173 -13.76 1.62 -3.90
CA LEU A 173 -13.74 3.06 -4.07
C LEU A 173 -14.67 3.47 -5.22
N VAL A 174 -15.50 4.48 -4.99
CA VAL A 174 -16.42 5.06 -5.97
C VAL A 174 -16.34 6.59 -5.93
N ILE A 175 -16.88 7.25 -6.95
CA ILE A 175 -17.07 8.70 -6.95
C ILE A 175 -18.53 8.99 -6.65
N LEU A 176 -18.80 9.70 -5.56
CA LEU A 176 -20.11 10.17 -5.16
C LEU A 176 -20.05 11.69 -4.94
N ASN A 177 -20.88 12.46 -5.64
CA ASN A 177 -20.89 13.93 -5.57
C ASN A 177 -19.49 14.55 -5.76
N ASN A 178 -18.77 14.09 -6.80
CA ASN A 178 -17.39 14.50 -7.14
C ASN A 178 -16.33 14.22 -6.04
N LYS A 179 -16.63 13.34 -5.09
CA LYS A 179 -15.72 12.95 -4.00
C LYS A 179 -15.50 11.45 -3.99
N LEU A 180 -14.32 11.04 -3.54
CA LEU A 180 -14.01 9.64 -3.26
C LEU A 180 -14.86 9.15 -2.08
N ALA A 181 -15.52 8.02 -2.25
CA ALA A 181 -16.32 7.38 -1.22
C ALA A 181 -16.15 5.85 -1.31
N PHE A 182 -16.62 5.14 -0.28
CA PHE A 182 -16.73 3.69 -0.33
C PHE A 182 -18.12 3.28 -0.82
N SER A 183 -18.18 2.24 -1.64
CA SER A 183 -19.41 1.57 -2.03
C SER A 183 -20.05 0.84 -0.83
N GLU A 184 -21.27 0.35 -1.05
CA GLU A 184 -21.77 -0.77 -0.26
C GLU A 184 -20.85 -1.99 -0.40
N PRO A 185 -20.74 -2.85 0.64
CA PRO A 185 -19.95 -4.08 0.56
C PRO A 185 -20.43 -4.98 -0.58
N GLN A 186 -19.50 -5.54 -1.34
CA GLN A 186 -19.78 -6.47 -2.42
C GLN A 186 -18.85 -7.69 -2.35
N ASN A 187 -19.39 -8.84 -2.73
CA ASN A 187 -18.61 -10.06 -2.84
C ASN A 187 -17.74 -10.01 -4.09
N GLN A 188 -16.43 -10.16 -3.91
CA GLN A 188 -15.47 -10.27 -4.99
C GLN A 188 -14.63 -11.54 -4.82
N ARG A 189 -14.37 -12.23 -5.93
CA ARG A 189 -13.54 -13.43 -5.95
C ARG A 189 -12.09 -13.08 -6.22
N PHE A 190 -11.22 -13.70 -5.45
CA PHE A 190 -9.77 -13.65 -5.61
C PHE A 190 -9.24 -15.07 -5.74
N THR A 191 -8.17 -15.24 -6.51
CA THR A 191 -7.52 -16.54 -6.69
C THR A 191 -6.22 -16.55 -5.90
N ARG A 192 -6.10 -17.48 -4.94
CA ARG A 192 -4.82 -17.81 -4.31
C ARG A 192 -4.05 -18.78 -5.21
N THR A 193 -2.74 -18.63 -5.26
CA THR A 193 -1.89 -19.66 -5.86
C THR A 193 -1.73 -20.77 -4.82
N LEU A 194 -1.93 -22.02 -5.22
CA LEU A 194 -1.97 -23.20 -4.33
C LEU A 194 -0.59 -23.61 -3.75
N ASP A 195 0.48 -22.89 -4.09
CA ASP A 195 1.86 -23.22 -3.73
C ASP A 195 2.50 -22.15 -2.81
N ALA A 196 1.71 -21.25 -2.22
CA ALA A 196 2.22 -20.14 -1.41
C ALA A 196 1.98 -20.37 0.09
N SER A 197 3.03 -20.20 0.91
CA SER A 197 3.12 -20.43 2.36
C SER A 197 1.84 -20.42 3.22
N ASP A 198 1.88 -21.20 4.30
CA ASP A 198 0.86 -21.46 5.34
C ASP A 198 -0.04 -20.27 5.77
N ASP A 199 0.42 -19.02 5.75
CA ASP A 199 -0.39 -17.85 6.14
C ASP A 199 -1.51 -17.50 5.14
N ILE A 200 -1.29 -17.73 3.84
CA ILE A 200 -2.32 -17.48 2.80
C ILE A 200 -3.16 -18.75 2.58
N GLU A 201 -2.58 -19.92 2.81
CA GLU A 201 -3.31 -21.19 2.83
C GLU A 201 -4.24 -21.33 4.03
N GLY A 202 -3.84 -20.79 5.19
CA GLY A 202 -4.63 -20.72 6.42
C GLY A 202 -5.73 -19.65 6.43
N ILE A 203 -5.99 -18.99 5.29
CA ILE A 203 -7.15 -18.11 5.16
C ILE A 203 -8.42 -18.94 5.24
N GLU A 204 -9.26 -18.64 6.23
CA GLU A 204 -10.54 -19.29 6.47
C GLU A 204 -11.71 -18.31 6.39
N SER A 205 -12.93 -18.85 6.26
CA SER A 205 -14.14 -18.04 6.36
C SER A 205 -14.18 -17.29 7.69
N GLY A 206 -14.59 -16.02 7.65
CA GLY A 206 -14.63 -15.12 8.79
C GLY A 206 -13.33 -14.32 9.01
N ASN A 207 -12.20 -14.73 8.46
CA ASN A 207 -10.96 -13.93 8.49
C ASN A 207 -11.16 -12.57 7.79
N ILE A 208 -10.39 -11.57 8.19
CA ILE A 208 -10.30 -10.31 7.45
C ILE A 208 -8.96 -10.28 6.74
N VAL A 209 -8.98 -10.03 5.44
CA VAL A 209 -7.79 -10.05 4.59
C VAL A 209 -7.53 -8.69 3.98
N THR A 210 -6.26 -8.39 3.73
CA THR A 210 -5.85 -7.22 2.94
C THR A 210 -5.59 -7.59 1.50
N ILE A 211 -5.87 -6.66 0.59
CA ILE A 211 -5.80 -6.86 -0.85
C ILE A 211 -5.08 -5.68 -1.50
N HIS A 212 -4.12 -5.99 -2.38
CA HIS A 212 -3.39 -5.02 -3.19
C HIS A 212 -3.19 -5.57 -4.62
N TRP A 213 -3.66 -4.84 -5.63
CA TRP A 213 -3.62 -5.26 -7.05
C TRP A 213 -4.15 -6.68 -7.30
N GLY A 214 -5.26 -7.02 -6.64
CA GLY A 214 -5.92 -8.32 -6.76
C GLY A 214 -5.18 -9.49 -6.09
N VAL A 215 -4.15 -9.21 -5.28
CA VAL A 215 -3.43 -10.20 -4.48
C VAL A 215 -3.89 -10.11 -3.03
N LEU A 216 -4.18 -11.27 -2.42
CA LEU A 216 -4.40 -11.39 -0.97
C LEU A 216 -3.04 -11.30 -0.27
N CYS A 217 -2.83 -10.26 0.55
CA CYS A 217 -1.51 -9.96 1.12
C CYS A 217 -1.32 -10.60 2.50
N GLU A 218 -2.28 -10.45 3.41
CA GLU A 218 -2.24 -11.09 4.75
C GLU A 218 -3.64 -11.10 5.37
N ALA A 219 -3.88 -12.03 6.31
CA ALA A 219 -4.98 -11.96 7.25
C ALA A 219 -4.64 -11.03 8.43
N ILE A 220 -5.57 -10.16 8.81
CA ILE A 220 -5.41 -9.17 9.88
C ILE A 220 -6.54 -9.25 10.90
N ASN A 221 -6.25 -8.80 12.12
CA ASN A 221 -7.24 -8.67 13.19
C ASN A 221 -7.96 -7.30 13.13
N GLU A 222 -9.04 -7.19 13.90
CA GLU A 222 -9.88 -5.98 13.97
C GLU A 222 -9.09 -4.71 14.39
N THR A 223 -8.05 -4.83 15.21
CA THR A 223 -7.22 -3.69 15.60
C THR A 223 -6.45 -3.13 14.40
N LYS A 224 -5.86 -4.00 13.57
CA LYS A 224 -5.18 -3.60 12.33
C LYS A 224 -6.16 -3.01 11.31
N VAL A 225 -7.37 -3.56 11.20
CA VAL A 225 -8.42 -3.03 10.33
C VAL A 225 -8.76 -1.59 10.70
N LYS A 226 -8.96 -1.31 12.00
CA LYS A 226 -9.25 0.05 12.49
C LYS A 226 -8.13 1.04 12.16
N MET A 227 -6.86 0.61 12.21
CA MET A 227 -5.74 1.47 11.83
C MET A 227 -5.73 1.73 10.32
N LEU A 228 -5.85 0.67 9.51
CA LEU A 228 -5.89 0.79 8.05
C LEU A 228 -7.04 1.69 7.59
N GLU A 229 -8.22 1.50 8.16
CA GLU A 229 -9.38 2.34 7.90
C GLU A 229 -9.12 3.80 8.30
N ARG A 230 -8.60 4.05 9.51
CA ARG A 230 -8.28 5.41 9.99
C ARG A 230 -7.37 6.16 9.01
N TYR A 231 -6.24 5.57 8.63
CA TYR A 231 -5.26 6.26 7.77
C TYR A 231 -5.73 6.36 6.31
N THR A 232 -6.50 5.37 5.84
CA THR A 232 -7.16 5.43 4.51
C THR A 232 -8.17 6.56 4.47
N LEU A 233 -9.08 6.65 5.45
CA LEU A 233 -10.08 7.71 5.53
C LEU A 233 -9.45 9.09 5.73
N GLN A 234 -8.41 9.21 6.55
CA GLN A 234 -7.65 10.45 6.70
C GLN A 234 -7.13 10.93 5.35
N SER A 235 -6.45 10.05 4.60
CA SER A 235 -5.88 10.37 3.29
C SER A 235 -6.96 10.76 2.28
N MET A 236 -8.05 9.99 2.22
CA MET A 236 -9.19 10.24 1.33
C MET A 236 -9.87 11.58 1.64
N ASN A 237 -10.05 11.91 2.92
CA ASN A 237 -10.68 13.15 3.36
C ASN A 237 -9.83 14.39 3.09
N LEU A 238 -8.50 14.27 3.03
CA LEU A 238 -7.63 15.38 2.62
C LEU A 238 -7.83 15.71 1.15
N VAL A 239 -7.83 14.69 0.30
CA VAL A 239 -8.06 14.82 -1.14
C VAL A 239 -9.46 15.34 -1.47
N ASN A 240 -10.49 14.82 -0.79
CA ASN A 240 -11.89 15.25 -0.97
C ASN A 240 -12.18 16.70 -0.57
N ARG A 241 -11.34 17.31 0.27
CA ARG A 241 -11.46 18.73 0.63
C ARG A 241 -10.95 19.66 -0.46
N MET A 242 -10.16 19.13 -1.38
CA MET A 242 -9.50 19.88 -2.45
C MET A 242 -10.10 19.57 -3.83
N LEU A 243 -11.18 18.77 -3.89
CA LEU A 243 -12.01 18.45 -5.06
C LEU A 243 -13.27 19.32 -5.02
#